data_AF-A0A7R9YVX2-F1
#
_entry.id   AF-A0A7R9YVX2-F1
#
_cell.length_a   1.000
_cell.length_b   1.000
_cell.length_c   1.000
_cell.angle_alpha   90.00
_cell.angle_beta   90.00
_cell.angle_gamma   90.00
#
_symmetry.space_group_name_H-M   'P 1'
#
loop_
_entity.id
_entity.type
_entity.pdbx_description
1 polymer ?
#
loop_
_entity_poly.entity_id
_entity_poly.type
_entity_poly.pdbx_seq_one_letter_code
_entity_poly.pdbx_strand_id
1 'polypeptide(L)'
;LFVLAPTHPQAVFEVYPSTSVGVKLSPNGIFNDMGSPDNVEMYDYVLAELSKLDLAYVQVMSGLAFGFHEKCEVYTIERVREKYSGNIIANCGYTCKEAEEMLASGTCDAISFGRPYIENPDLPYRWATGKELTPADASTWFTHDPKGYNDFPPADQE
;
A
#
# COMPACT_ATOMS: atom_id res chain seq x y z
N LEU A 1 7.10 -8.41 3.27
CA LEU A 1 8.53 -8.17 3.59
C LEU A 1 8.82 -6.69 3.33
N PHE A 2 9.10 -5.89 4.36
CA PHE A 2 9.58 -4.50 4.20
C PHE A 2 11.07 -4.58 3.84
N VAL A 3 11.48 -4.04 2.69
CA VAL A 3 12.90 -3.96 2.33
C VAL A 3 13.29 -2.48 2.27
N LEU A 4 13.68 -1.93 3.42
CA LEU A 4 14.45 -0.70 3.53
C LEU A 4 15.93 -1.04 3.34
N ALA A 5 16.34 -1.42 2.13
CA ALA A 5 17.73 -1.35 1.67
C ALA A 5 17.82 -1.72 0.18
N PRO A 6 18.36 -0.84 -0.69
CA PRO A 6 18.60 -1.16 -2.09
C PRO A 6 19.65 -2.26 -2.32
N THR A 7 20.27 -2.82 -1.27
CA THR A 7 21.43 -3.71 -1.41
C THR A 7 21.15 -5.21 -1.43
N HIS A 8 19.94 -5.70 -1.09
CA HIS A 8 19.73 -7.15 -0.98
C HIS A 8 18.43 -7.76 -1.57
N PRO A 9 17.73 -7.19 -2.58
CA PRO A 9 16.70 -7.97 -3.27
C PRO A 9 17.28 -9.25 -3.90
N GLN A 10 18.57 -9.24 -4.26
CA GLN A 10 19.27 -10.39 -4.83
C GLN A 10 19.30 -11.62 -3.92
N ALA A 11 19.43 -11.46 -2.61
CA ALA A 11 19.42 -12.59 -1.67
C ALA A 11 18.05 -13.30 -1.65
N VAL A 12 16.97 -12.54 -1.83
CA VAL A 12 15.62 -13.12 -1.94
C VAL A 12 15.46 -13.87 -3.27
N PHE A 13 16.13 -13.40 -4.32
CA PHE A 13 16.08 -14.02 -5.65
C PHE A 13 16.77 -15.39 -5.72
N GLU A 14 17.67 -15.69 -4.78
CA GLU A 14 18.26 -17.04 -4.65
C GLU A 14 17.23 -18.09 -4.19
N VAL A 15 16.13 -17.65 -3.56
CA VAL A 15 15.08 -18.52 -3.02
C VAL A 15 13.81 -18.46 -3.86
N TYR A 16 13.43 -17.28 -4.36
CA TYR A 16 12.22 -17.06 -5.13
C TYR A 16 12.54 -16.40 -6.48
N PRO A 17 11.84 -16.74 -7.58
CA PRO A 17 11.97 -15.97 -8.80
C PRO A 17 11.57 -14.51 -8.55
N SER A 18 12.25 -13.55 -9.19
CA SER A 18 11.99 -12.12 -9.01
C SER A 18 10.52 -11.75 -9.26
N THR A 19 9.88 -12.43 -10.20
CA THR A 19 8.46 -12.28 -10.57
C THR A 19 7.48 -12.70 -9.48
N SER A 20 7.97 -13.28 -8.37
CA SER A 20 7.19 -13.59 -7.15
C SER A 20 7.59 -12.70 -5.96
N VAL A 21 8.44 -11.69 -6.17
CA VAL A 21 8.91 -10.77 -5.12
C VAL A 21 8.32 -9.39 -5.35
N GLY A 22 7.71 -8.82 -4.30
CA GLY A 22 7.23 -7.44 -4.29
C GLY A 22 7.97 -6.56 -3.28
N VAL A 23 8.06 -5.26 -3.57
CA VAL A 23 8.72 -4.27 -2.68
C VAL A 23 7.70 -3.24 -2.23
N LYS A 24 7.61 -2.98 -0.92
CA LYS A 24 6.74 -1.94 -0.35
C LYS A 24 7.53 -0.69 0.04
N LEU A 25 7.08 0.48 -0.42
CA LEU A 25 7.70 1.78 -0.22
C LEU A 25 6.72 2.76 0.43
N SER A 26 7.23 3.72 1.21
CA SER A 26 6.42 4.73 1.91
C SER A 26 7.05 6.11 1.83
N PRO A 27 7.09 6.73 0.64
CA PRO A 27 7.82 7.98 0.42
C PRO A 27 7.31 9.16 1.26
N ASN A 28 6.01 9.18 1.58
CA ASN A 28 5.39 10.24 2.38
C ASN A 28 5.34 9.93 3.89
N GLY A 29 5.75 8.74 4.33
CA GLY A 29 5.53 8.28 5.71
C GLY A 29 6.32 9.05 6.77
N ILE A 30 5.64 9.39 7.88
CA ILE A 30 6.23 10.00 9.09
C ILE A 30 6.48 8.99 10.22
N PHE A 31 5.95 7.77 10.09
CA PHE A 31 6.03 6.74 11.12
C PHE A 31 7.49 6.46 11.55
N ASN A 32 7.73 6.35 12.86
CA ASN A 32 9.08 6.23 13.46
C ASN A 32 10.02 7.40 13.13
N ASP A 33 9.50 8.63 13.12
CA ASP A 33 10.26 9.87 12.87
C ASP A 33 10.97 9.88 11.49
N MET A 34 10.32 9.26 10.52
CA MET A 34 10.86 9.13 9.16
C MET A 34 10.62 10.39 8.33
N GLY A 35 11.39 10.48 7.24
CA GLY A 35 11.31 11.55 6.25
C GLY A 35 12.63 12.32 6.11
N SER A 36 12.93 12.74 4.88
CA SER A 36 14.10 13.51 4.50
C SER A 36 13.71 14.58 3.48
N PRO A 37 14.41 15.74 3.42
CA PRO A 37 14.29 16.68 2.31
C PRO A 37 14.58 16.04 0.94
N ASP A 38 15.44 15.01 0.93
CA ASP A 38 15.89 14.33 -0.29
C ASP A 38 15.00 13.15 -0.71
N ASN A 39 13.86 12.93 -0.03
CA ASN A 39 13.00 11.77 -0.28
C ASN A 39 12.57 11.68 -1.75
N VAL A 40 12.21 12.80 -2.40
CA VAL A 40 11.80 12.77 -3.82
C VAL A 40 12.90 12.18 -4.69
N GLU A 41 14.13 12.69 -4.58
CA GLU A 41 15.27 12.22 -5.38
C GLU A 41 15.62 10.76 -5.04
N MET A 42 15.62 10.42 -3.75
CA MET A 42 15.91 9.06 -3.29
C MET A 42 14.91 8.05 -3.85
N TYR A 43 13.61 8.33 -3.76
CA TYR A 43 12.57 7.40 -4.22
C TYR A 43 12.49 7.34 -5.75
N ASP A 44 12.76 8.44 -6.46
CA ASP A 44 12.95 8.43 -7.91
C ASP A 44 14.06 7.47 -8.33
N TYR A 45 15.22 7.56 -7.67
CA TYR A 45 16.35 6.66 -7.91
C TYR A 45 15.99 5.21 -7.59
N VAL A 46 15.41 4.95 -6.41
CA VAL A 46 15.02 3.60 -5.99
C VAL A 46 14.04 2.98 -6.99
N LEU A 47 13.01 3.70 -7.42
CA LEU A 47 12.03 3.18 -8.38
C LEU A 47 12.66 2.92 -9.74
N ALA A 48 13.55 3.79 -10.21
CA ALA A 48 14.29 3.59 -11.46
C ALA A 48 15.18 2.34 -11.41
N GLU A 49 15.86 2.07 -10.28
CA GLU A 49 16.64 0.84 -10.10
C GLU A 49 15.75 -0.41 -10.00
N LEU A 50 14.65 -0.34 -9.26
CA LEU A 50 13.69 -1.45 -9.16
C LEU A 50 13.04 -1.75 -10.51
N SER A 51 12.84 -0.74 -11.36
CA SER A 51 12.25 -0.91 -12.70
C SER A 51 13.14 -1.70 -13.66
N LYS A 52 14.43 -1.86 -13.35
CA LYS A 52 15.35 -2.73 -14.11
C LYS A 52 15.20 -4.21 -13.73
N LEU A 53 14.44 -4.49 -12.67
CA LEU A 53 14.19 -5.83 -12.16
C LEU A 53 12.80 -6.30 -12.63
N ASP A 54 12.68 -7.58 -12.96
CA ASP A 54 11.40 -8.21 -13.29
C ASP A 54 10.67 -8.66 -12.01
N LEU A 55 10.26 -7.67 -11.21
CA LEU A 55 9.55 -7.87 -9.94
C LEU A 55 8.07 -8.17 -10.14
N ALA A 56 7.46 -8.86 -9.17
CA ALA A 56 6.01 -9.08 -9.16
C ALA A 56 5.24 -7.74 -9.15
N TYR A 57 5.64 -6.82 -8.27
CA TYR A 57 5.06 -5.48 -8.13
C TYR A 57 5.90 -4.57 -7.21
N VAL A 58 5.65 -3.27 -7.29
CA VAL A 58 5.92 -2.32 -6.19
C VAL A 58 4.62 -1.88 -5.56
N GLN A 59 4.58 -1.85 -4.23
CA GLN A 59 3.45 -1.31 -3.47
C GLN A 59 3.85 0.00 -2.82
N VAL A 60 3.15 1.09 -3.12
CA VAL A 60 3.54 2.43 -2.65
C VAL A 60 2.46 3.05 -1.79
N MET A 61 2.84 3.45 -0.58
CA MET A 61 2.02 4.30 0.28
C MET A 61 2.13 5.76 -0.17
N SER A 62 1.37 6.13 -1.21
CA SER A 62 1.35 7.47 -1.80
C SER A 62 0.39 8.43 -1.09
N GLY A 63 -0.71 7.92 -0.51
CA GLY A 63 -1.65 8.78 0.20
C GLY A 63 -1.18 9.21 1.60
N LEU A 64 -1.85 10.23 2.16
CA LEU A 64 -1.44 10.90 3.41
C LEU A 64 -2.25 10.46 4.66
N ALA A 65 -3.19 9.52 4.51
CA ALA A 65 -4.08 9.07 5.59
C ALA A 65 -3.38 8.34 6.76
N PHE A 66 -2.07 8.15 6.66
CA PHE A 66 -1.19 7.58 7.69
C PHE A 66 -0.08 8.58 8.12
N GLY A 67 -0.33 9.88 7.91
CA GLY A 67 0.58 10.97 8.22
C GLY A 67 1.51 11.32 7.06
N PHE A 68 2.08 12.52 7.14
CA PHE A 68 3.02 13.07 6.16
C PHE A 68 4.20 13.70 6.89
N HIS A 69 5.42 13.43 6.41
CA HIS A 69 6.63 13.93 7.07
C HIS A 69 6.95 15.41 6.79
N GLU A 70 6.29 16.07 5.83
CA GLU A 70 6.37 17.52 5.54
C GLU A 70 7.78 18.08 5.27
N LYS A 71 8.75 17.24 4.87
CA LYS A 71 10.16 17.66 4.60
C LYS A 71 10.44 17.92 3.11
N CYS A 72 9.57 17.44 2.22
CA CYS A 72 9.62 17.68 0.78
C CYS A 72 8.18 17.73 0.22
N GLU A 73 8.02 17.86 -1.09
CA GLU A 73 6.70 17.74 -1.74
C GLU A 73 6.12 16.32 -1.62
N VAL A 74 4.79 16.22 -1.74
CA VAL A 74 4.09 14.93 -1.70
C VAL A 74 4.50 14.08 -2.90
N TYR A 75 4.90 12.84 -2.63
CA TYR A 75 5.24 11.87 -3.65
C TYR A 75 3.97 11.18 -4.15
N THR A 76 3.56 11.47 -5.39
CA THR A 76 2.29 10.98 -5.95
C THR A 76 2.47 9.64 -6.68
N ILE A 77 1.36 8.95 -6.94
CA ILE A 77 1.36 7.67 -7.63
C ILE A 77 1.63 7.82 -9.14
N GLU A 78 1.28 8.96 -9.74
CA GLU A 78 1.63 9.33 -11.11
C GLU A 78 3.14 9.38 -11.28
N ARG A 79 3.86 10.03 -10.33
CA ARG A 79 5.32 10.03 -10.32
C ARG A 79 5.88 8.60 -10.21
N VAL A 80 5.27 7.72 -9.40
CA VAL A 80 5.70 6.31 -9.35
C VAL A 80 5.58 5.66 -10.74
N ARG A 81 4.44 5.86 -11.43
CA ARG A 81 4.22 5.31 -12.77
C ARG A 81 5.22 5.83 -13.81
N GLU A 82 5.64 7.09 -13.71
CA GLU A 82 6.69 7.65 -14.57
C GLU A 82 8.07 6.98 -14.39
N LYS A 83 8.35 6.46 -13.19
CA LYS A 83 9.66 5.91 -12.82
C LYS A 83 9.72 4.39 -12.82
N TYR A 84 8.58 3.70 -12.75
CA TYR A 84 8.49 2.25 -12.65
C TYR A 84 7.53 1.65 -13.69
N SER A 85 8.06 0.74 -14.52
CA SER A 85 7.35 0.15 -15.66
C SER A 85 6.60 -1.15 -15.35
N GLY A 86 6.78 -1.74 -14.17
CA GLY A 86 6.10 -2.99 -13.78
C GLY A 86 4.74 -2.74 -13.13
N ASN A 87 4.25 -3.76 -12.40
CA ASN A 87 2.97 -3.66 -11.69
C ASN A 87 3.06 -2.75 -10.45
N ILE A 88 2.12 -1.81 -10.30
CA ILE A 88 2.04 -0.85 -9.20
C ILE A 88 0.79 -1.12 -8.37
N ILE A 89 0.97 -1.28 -7.07
CA ILE A 89 -0.12 -1.34 -6.08
C ILE A 89 -0.13 -0.03 -5.27
N ALA A 90 -1.13 0.84 -5.47
CA ALA A 90 -1.25 2.04 -4.65
C ALA A 90 -1.83 1.71 -3.26
N ASN A 91 -1.47 2.51 -2.26
CA ASN A 91 -1.90 2.33 -0.88
C ASN A 91 -2.03 3.66 -0.14
N CYS A 92 -2.73 3.60 1.00
CA CYS A 92 -2.96 4.66 1.98
C CYS A 92 -4.14 5.59 1.64
N GLY A 93 -5.29 5.37 2.29
CA GLY A 93 -6.37 6.35 2.36
C GLY A 93 -7.40 6.34 1.23
N TYR A 94 -7.31 5.41 0.28
CA TYR A 94 -8.29 5.30 -0.80
C TYR A 94 -9.68 4.89 -0.29
N THR A 95 -10.71 5.53 -0.84
CA THR A 95 -12.08 5.04 -0.86
C THR A 95 -12.30 4.09 -2.05
N CYS A 96 -13.43 3.36 -2.08
CA CYS A 96 -13.79 2.52 -3.23
C CYS A 96 -13.86 3.33 -4.53
N LYS A 97 -14.48 4.52 -4.47
CA LYS A 97 -14.63 5.39 -5.63
C LYS A 97 -13.29 5.90 -6.16
N GLU A 98 -12.43 6.42 -5.28
CA GLU A 98 -11.09 6.88 -5.70
C GLU A 98 -10.26 5.71 -6.26
N ALA A 99 -10.39 4.51 -5.68
CA ALA A 99 -9.72 3.33 -6.19
C ALA A 99 -10.18 2.97 -7.62
N GLU A 100 -11.48 2.99 -7.89
CA GLU A 100 -12.03 2.77 -9.23
C GLU A 100 -11.51 3.81 -10.24
N GLU A 101 -11.49 5.09 -9.86
CA GLU A 101 -10.99 6.18 -10.69
C GLU A 101 -9.49 6.00 -11.02
N MET A 102 -8.69 5.63 -10.02
CA MET A 102 -7.25 5.37 -10.19
C MET A 102 -6.93 4.14 -11.05
N LEU A 103 -7.76 3.10 -10.96
CA LEU A 103 -7.61 1.92 -11.81
C LEU A 103 -8.02 2.22 -13.25
N ALA A 104 -9.11 2.98 -13.44
CA ALA A 104 -9.60 3.38 -14.75
C ALA A 104 -8.61 4.29 -15.51
N SER A 105 -7.80 5.08 -14.80
CA SER A 105 -6.77 5.92 -15.41
C SER A 105 -5.51 5.16 -15.84
N GLY A 106 -5.31 3.93 -15.35
CA GLY A 106 -4.10 3.13 -15.60
C GLY A 106 -2.86 3.60 -14.84
N THR A 107 -3.00 4.54 -13.90
CA THR A 107 -1.86 5.05 -13.12
C THR A 107 -1.31 3.97 -12.18
N CYS A 108 -2.14 3.01 -11.75
CA CYS A 108 -1.73 1.82 -11.00
C CYS A 108 -2.53 0.59 -11.45
N ASP A 109 -2.03 -0.61 -11.13
CA ASP A 109 -2.61 -1.89 -11.56
C ASP A 109 -3.47 -2.53 -10.47
N ALA A 110 -3.28 -2.13 -9.20
CA ALA A 110 -4.13 -2.54 -8.09
C ALA A 110 -4.13 -1.47 -6.98
N ILE A 111 -5.13 -1.55 -6.11
CA ILE A 111 -5.20 -0.77 -4.86
C ILE A 111 -5.22 -1.74 -3.70
N SER A 112 -4.49 -1.40 -2.64
CA SER A 112 -4.47 -2.17 -1.40
C SER A 112 -5.15 -1.41 -0.27
N PHE A 113 -5.96 -2.12 0.52
CA PHE A 113 -6.69 -1.57 1.66
C PHE A 113 -6.24 -2.25 2.95
N GLY A 114 -5.98 -1.45 3.98
CA GLY A 114 -5.57 -1.91 5.31
C GLY A 114 -6.75 -1.84 6.28
N ARG A 115 -6.94 -0.66 6.89
CA ARG A 115 -8.00 -0.42 7.89
C ARG A 115 -9.37 -0.96 7.46
N PRO A 116 -9.91 -0.68 6.25
CA PRO A 116 -11.22 -1.21 5.87
C PRO A 116 -11.33 -2.74 5.93
N TYR A 117 -10.24 -3.47 5.71
CA TYR A 117 -10.21 -4.94 5.77
C TYR A 117 -10.16 -5.50 7.19
N ILE A 118 -9.78 -4.71 8.20
CA ILE A 118 -9.69 -5.18 9.59
C ILE A 118 -11.10 -5.53 10.09
N GLU A 119 -12.03 -4.59 9.96
CA GLU A 119 -13.41 -4.76 10.43
C GLU A 119 -14.36 -5.37 9.38
N ASN A 120 -13.90 -5.53 8.13
CA ASN A 120 -14.72 -6.02 7.01
C ASN A 120 -13.96 -7.13 6.25
N PRO A 121 -13.99 -8.39 6.70
CA PRO A 121 -13.28 -9.48 6.04
C PRO A 121 -13.77 -9.73 4.60
N ASP A 122 -15.01 -9.33 4.30
CA ASP A 122 -15.70 -9.43 3.02
C ASP A 122 -15.82 -8.07 2.30
N LEU A 123 -14.88 -7.16 2.55
CA LEU A 123 -14.83 -5.80 1.99
C LEU A 123 -15.21 -5.71 0.49
N PRO A 124 -14.68 -6.55 -0.43
CA PRO A 124 -15.06 -6.47 -1.84
C PRO A 124 -16.55 -6.78 -2.07
N TYR A 125 -17.13 -7.72 -1.32
CA TYR A 125 -18.55 -8.05 -1.43
C TYR A 125 -19.41 -6.90 -0.94
N ARG A 126 -19.04 -6.26 0.18
CA ARG A 126 -19.76 -5.10 0.70
C ARG A 126 -19.79 -3.96 -0.31
N TRP A 127 -18.66 -3.62 -0.91
CA TRP A 127 -18.62 -2.59 -1.95
C TRP A 127 -19.41 -2.98 -3.21
N ALA A 128 -19.26 -4.21 -3.70
CA ALA A 128 -19.98 -4.68 -4.88
C ALA A 128 -21.52 -4.67 -4.70
N THR A 129 -22.01 -4.80 -3.47
CA THR A 129 -23.43 -4.86 -3.14
C THR A 129 -23.96 -3.58 -2.48
N GLY A 130 -23.11 -2.56 -2.30
CA GLY A 130 -23.48 -1.30 -1.66
C GLY A 130 -23.83 -1.44 -0.17
N LYS A 131 -23.32 -2.47 0.52
CA LYS A 131 -23.48 -2.61 1.97
C LYS A 131 -22.55 -1.64 2.70
N GLU A 132 -23.01 -1.16 3.85
CA GLU A 132 -22.22 -0.29 4.73
C GLU A 132 -21.02 -1.05 5.31
N LEU A 133 -19.94 -0.32 5.56
CA LEU A 133 -18.75 -0.86 6.22
C LEU A 133 -18.90 -0.73 7.74
N THR A 134 -18.46 -1.77 8.44
CA THR A 134 -18.29 -1.73 9.89
C THR A 134 -17.30 -0.62 10.25
N PRO A 135 -17.68 0.31 11.16
CA PRO A 135 -16.79 1.38 11.60
C PRO A 135 -15.53 0.84 12.28
N ALA A 136 -14.41 1.52 12.07
CA ALA A 136 -13.14 1.13 12.66
C ALA A 136 -13.11 1.34 14.18
N ASP A 137 -12.59 0.34 14.91
CA ASP A 137 -12.28 0.45 16.34
C ASP A 137 -10.80 0.20 16.61
N ALA A 138 -10.04 1.30 16.55
CA ALA A 138 -8.60 1.27 16.75
C ALA A 138 -8.16 0.82 18.15
N SER A 139 -9.06 0.73 19.13
CA SER A 139 -8.73 0.23 20.48
C SER A 139 -8.38 -1.26 20.48
N THR A 140 -8.78 -2.00 19.44
CA THR A 140 -8.60 -3.46 19.34
C THR A 140 -7.42 -3.90 18.46
N TRP A 141 -6.91 -3.03 17.59
CA TRP A 141 -5.95 -3.38 16.53
C TRP A 141 -4.63 -4.02 17.00
N PHE A 142 -4.18 -3.69 18.20
CA PHE A 142 -2.91 -4.19 18.77
C PHE A 142 -3.14 -4.85 20.13
N THR A 143 -4.20 -5.64 20.25
CA THR A 143 -4.52 -6.43 21.45
C THR A 143 -4.27 -7.92 21.21
N HIS A 144 -4.43 -8.73 22.27
CA HIS A 144 -4.23 -10.19 22.21
C HIS A 144 -5.56 -10.97 22.27
N ASP A 145 -6.69 -10.26 22.27
CA ASP A 145 -8.02 -10.85 22.38
C ASP A 145 -8.58 -11.18 20.99
N PRO A 146 -9.43 -12.22 20.85
CA PRO A 146 -10.17 -12.46 19.61
C PRO A 146 -11.07 -11.28 19.18
N LYS A 147 -11.52 -10.47 20.14
CA LYS A 147 -12.37 -9.31 19.91
C LYS A 147 -11.66 -8.26 19.05
N GLY A 148 -12.31 -7.86 17.96
CA GLY A 148 -11.76 -6.93 16.98
C GLY A 148 -10.71 -7.55 16.05
N TYR A 149 -10.68 -8.90 15.98
CA TYR A 149 -9.76 -9.64 15.12
C TYR A 149 -10.47 -10.66 14.23
N ASN A 150 -11.25 -11.57 14.81
CA ASN A 150 -11.93 -12.65 14.07
C ASN A 150 -13.42 -12.80 14.41
N ASP A 151 -14.00 -11.83 15.09
CA ASP A 151 -15.39 -11.79 15.54
C ASP A 151 -16.29 -10.89 14.69
N PHE A 152 -15.78 -10.33 13.58
CA PHE A 152 -16.59 -9.56 12.63
C PHE A 152 -17.49 -10.49 11.82
N PRO A 153 -18.83 -10.29 11.84
CA PRO A 153 -19.74 -11.10 11.05
C PRO A 153 -19.56 -10.83 9.55
N PRO A 154 -19.76 -11.85 8.70
CA PRO A 154 -19.88 -11.63 7.27
C PRO A 154 -21.16 -10.83 6.98
N ALA A 155 -21.18 -10.06 5.89
CA ALA A 155 -22.24 -9.12 5.63
C ALA A 155 -23.61 -9.77 5.33
N ASP A 156 -23.67 -11.06 5.03
CA ASP A 156 -24.93 -11.82 4.88
C ASP A 156 -25.56 -12.23 6.22
N GLN A 157 -24.85 -12.05 7.33
CA GLN A 157 -25.29 -12.35 8.70
C GLN A 157 -25.58 -11.09 9.54
N GLU A 158 -25.42 -9.90 8.96
CA GLU A 158 -25.87 -8.60 9.51
C GLU A 158 -27.27 -8.23 9.00
#